data_AF-A0A4V3RS09-F1
#
_entry.id   AF-A0A4V3RS09-F1
#
_cell.length_a   1.000
_cell.length_b   1.000
_cell.length_c   1.000
_cell.angle_alpha   90.00
_cell.angle_beta   90.00
_cell.angle_gamma   90.00
#
_symmetry.space_group_name_H-M   'P 1'
#
loop_
_entity.id
_entity.type
_entity.pdbx_description
1 polymer ?
#
loop_
_entity_poly.entity_id
_entity_poly.type
_entity_poly.pdbx_seq_one_letter_code
_entity_poly.pdbx_strand_id
1 'polypeptide(L)'
;MILPDTIRFDSVIFDHQNQTFEILNGSVGVHPYKEIERVAVLNENAKYRGKRPPFTALLPGAGLPAGIFSHPYMFVGVKVVLKEETILGIYVSKQKKMLNTDQYVRDRKIANEIEQVFKAIMRLQK
;
A
#
# COMPACT_ATOMS: atom_id res chain seq x y z
N MET A 1 7.17 -18.38 14.25
CA MET A 1 7.71 -17.07 13.82
C MET A 1 7.19 -16.05 14.80
N ILE A 2 8.07 -15.44 15.61
CA ILE A 2 7.69 -14.40 16.56
C ILE A 2 7.84 -13.08 15.81
N LEU A 3 6.75 -12.32 15.66
CA LEU A 3 6.81 -10.96 15.12
C LEU A 3 7.31 -10.03 16.24
N PRO A 4 8.14 -9.02 15.93
CA PRO A 4 8.50 -8.02 16.92
C PRO A 4 7.24 -7.29 17.41
N ASP A 5 7.28 -6.67 18.59
CA ASP A 5 6.13 -5.95 19.15
C ASP A 5 5.60 -4.86 18.22
N THR A 6 6.50 -4.20 17.48
CA THR A 6 6.15 -3.16 16.52
C THR A 6 7.04 -3.25 15.28
N ILE A 7 6.44 -3.08 14.10
CA ILE A 7 7.16 -2.88 12.83
C ILE A 7 6.81 -1.49 12.30
N ARG A 8 7.82 -0.68 12.01
CA ARG A 8 7.63 0.71 11.57
C ARG A 8 8.16 0.93 10.15
N PHE A 9 7.31 1.54 9.33
CA PHE A 9 7.66 2.17 8.07
C PHE A 9 7.31 3.66 8.15
N ASP A 10 7.84 4.45 7.22
CA ASP A 10 7.49 5.87 7.10
C ASP A 10 5.98 6.11 6.89
N SER A 11 5.28 5.17 6.26
CA SER A 11 3.87 5.30 5.86
C SER A 11 2.89 4.53 6.73
N VAL A 12 3.35 3.57 7.53
CA VAL A 12 2.50 2.70 8.33
C VAL A 12 3.26 2.12 9.52
N ILE A 13 2.58 1.99 10.66
CA ILE A 13 3.06 1.31 11.85
C ILE A 13 2.20 0.07 12.07
N PHE A 14 2.83 -1.06 12.36
CA PHE A 14 2.17 -2.30 12.76
C PHE A 14 2.44 -2.53 14.24
N ASP A 15 1.39 -2.49 15.05
CA ASP A 15 1.43 -2.80 16.48
C ASP A 15 0.87 -4.21 16.72
N HIS A 16 1.76 -5.15 17.00
CA HIS A 16 1.41 -6.55 17.21
C HIS A 16 0.87 -6.82 18.61
N GLN A 17 1.14 -5.94 19.58
CA GLN A 17 0.59 -6.03 20.94
C GLN A 17 -0.89 -5.67 20.94
N ASN A 18 -1.24 -4.54 20.32
CA ASN A 18 -2.61 -4.05 20.22
C ASN A 18 -3.39 -4.62 19.02
N GLN A 19 -2.72 -5.41 18.17
CA GLN A 19 -3.27 -6.00 16.96
C GLN A 19 -3.87 -4.96 16.00
N THR A 20 -3.16 -3.85 15.80
CA THR A 20 -3.59 -2.71 14.97
C THR A 20 -2.51 -2.28 13.99
N PHE A 21 -2.91 -1.63 12.90
CA PHE A 21 -2.02 -0.84 12.06
C PHE A 21 -2.47 0.62 12.04
N GLU A 22 -1.51 1.53 12.04
CA GLU A 22 -1.74 2.96 11.89
C GLU A 22 -1.20 3.42 10.53
N ILE A 23 -2.07 3.96 9.69
CA ILE A 23 -1.67 4.58 8.42
C ILE A 23 -1.23 6.01 8.69
N LEU A 24 0.02 6.34 8.36
CA LEU A 24 0.60 7.68 8.51
C LEU A 24 0.54 8.51 7.22
N ASN A 25 0.39 7.87 6.06
CA ASN A 25 0.33 8.55 4.77
C ASN A 25 -0.70 7.88 3.84
N GLY A 26 -1.80 8.58 3.57
CA GLY A 26 -2.92 8.10 2.75
C GLY A 26 -4.24 8.15 3.50
N SER A 27 -4.92 7.01 3.63
CA SER A 27 -6.12 6.88 4.45
C SER A 27 -5.74 6.86 5.94
N VAL A 28 -5.31 8.02 6.46
CA VAL A 28 -4.77 8.15 7.83
C VAL A 28 -5.78 7.67 8.87
N GLY A 29 -5.30 6.85 9.82
CA GLY A 29 -6.12 6.28 10.87
C GLY A 29 -5.53 4.99 11.46
N VAL A 30 -6.10 4.56 12.59
CA VAL A 30 -5.77 3.30 13.26
C VAL A 30 -6.85 2.28 12.96
N HIS A 31 -6.44 1.08 12.55
CA HIS A 31 -7.35 0.02 12.13
C HIS A 31 -6.95 -1.32 12.75
N PRO A 32 -7.92 -2.12 13.22
CA PRO A 32 -7.63 -3.43 13.80
C PRO A 32 -7.32 -4.46 12.71
N TYR A 33 -6.42 -5.39 13.01
CA TYR A 33 -6.00 -6.40 12.04
C TYR A 33 -7.13 -7.34 11.61
N LYS A 34 -8.09 -7.62 12.51
CA LYS A 34 -9.22 -8.52 12.27
C LYS A 34 -10.15 -8.08 11.13
N GLU A 35 -10.04 -6.82 10.71
CA GLU A 35 -10.87 -6.25 9.65
C GLU A 35 -10.22 -6.42 8.28
N ILE A 36 -8.96 -6.85 8.18
CA ILE A 36 -8.25 -6.96 6.90
C ILE A 36 -8.79 -8.15 6.10
N GLU A 37 -9.30 -7.88 4.90
CA GLU A 37 -9.80 -8.90 3.98
C GLU A 37 -8.82 -9.18 2.84
N ARG A 38 -8.25 -8.12 2.22
CA ARG A 38 -7.31 -8.25 1.09
C ARG A 38 -6.25 -7.16 1.11
N VAL A 39 -5.09 -7.45 0.53
CA VAL A 39 -4.00 -6.49 0.36
C VAL A 39 -3.36 -6.64 -1.03
N ALA A 40 -2.97 -5.53 -1.65
CA ALA A 40 -2.25 -5.54 -2.92
C ALA A 40 -1.31 -4.34 -3.06
N VAL A 41 -0.09 -4.58 -3.57
CA VAL A 41 0.82 -3.50 -4.00
C VAL A 41 0.39 -2.97 -5.36
N LEU A 42 0.07 -1.67 -5.41
CA LEU A 42 -0.48 -1.03 -6.60
C LEU A 42 0.21 0.32 -6.87
N ASN A 43 0.00 0.81 -8.08
CA ASN A 43 0.46 2.12 -8.51
C ASN A 43 -0.76 2.99 -8.81
N GLU A 44 -0.76 4.24 -8.35
CA GLU A 44 -1.77 5.23 -8.71
C GLU A 44 -1.18 6.26 -9.66
N ASN A 45 -1.85 6.52 -10.79
CA ASN A 45 -1.41 7.59 -11.69
C ASN A 45 -1.59 8.95 -10.99
N ALA A 46 -0.54 9.77 -11.01
CA ALA A 46 -0.51 11.04 -10.28
C ALA A 46 -1.67 11.99 -10.65
N LYS A 47 -2.24 11.88 -11.85
CA LYS A 47 -3.38 12.71 -12.28
C LYS A 47 -4.69 12.39 -11.55
N TYR A 48 -4.77 11.24 -10.88
CA TYR A 48 -5.94 10.73 -10.17
C TYR A 48 -5.86 10.87 -8.65
N ARG A 49 -4.68 11.15 -8.09
CA ARG A 49 -4.51 11.32 -6.65
C ARG A 49 -5.49 12.37 -6.12
N GLY A 50 -6.24 12.00 -5.08
CA GLY A 50 -7.25 12.86 -4.44
C GLY A 50 -8.54 13.07 -5.24
N LYS A 51 -8.70 12.44 -6.41
CA LYS A 51 -9.91 12.54 -7.24
C LYS A 51 -10.75 11.26 -7.24
N ARG A 52 -10.22 10.18 -6.67
CA ARG A 52 -10.77 8.83 -6.71
C ARG A 52 -10.39 8.09 -5.43
N PRO A 53 -11.06 6.98 -5.09
CA PRO A 53 -10.53 6.05 -4.09
C PRO A 53 -9.11 5.61 -4.47
N PRO A 54 -8.19 5.52 -3.49
CA PRO A 54 -6.78 5.28 -3.74
C PRO A 54 -6.55 3.90 -4.37
N PHE A 55 -5.55 3.81 -5.25
CA PHE A 55 -5.11 2.55 -5.87
C PHE A 55 -6.21 1.77 -6.58
N THR A 56 -7.13 2.46 -7.24
CA THR A 56 -8.24 1.87 -8.01
C THR A 56 -7.84 1.38 -9.40
N ALA A 57 -6.71 1.87 -9.94
CA ALA A 57 -6.18 1.42 -11.22
C ALA A 57 -5.18 0.29 -11.00
N LEU A 58 -5.54 -0.93 -11.40
CA LEU A 58 -4.58 -2.04 -11.51
C LEU A 58 -3.64 -1.72 -12.67
N LEU A 59 -2.38 -1.38 -12.39
CA LEU A 59 -1.34 -1.59 -13.39
C LEU A 59 -0.92 -3.05 -13.28
N PRO A 60 -1.10 -3.86 -14.34
CA PRO A 60 -0.61 -5.23 -14.34
C PRO A 60 0.88 -5.23 -14.05
N GLY A 61 1.35 -6.24 -13.30
CA GLY A 61 2.78 -6.52 -13.16
C GLY A 61 3.46 -6.87 -14.50
N ALA A 62 2.68 -7.24 -15.52
CA ALA A 62 3.12 -7.54 -16.88
C ALA A 62 2.34 -6.70 -17.91
N GLY A 63 3.00 -5.72 -18.50
CA GLY A 63 2.44 -4.85 -19.55
C GLY A 63 1.73 -3.62 -18.98
N LEU A 64 2.37 -2.48 -19.11
CA LEU A 64 1.73 -1.21 -18.77
C LEU A 64 0.81 -0.80 -19.94
N PRO A 65 -0.37 -0.22 -19.67
CA PRO A 65 -1.23 0.31 -20.73
C PRO A 65 -0.44 1.29 -21.61
N ALA A 66 -0.60 1.25 -22.94
CA ALA A 66 0.17 2.09 -23.86
C ALA A 66 0.16 3.60 -23.49
N GLY A 67 -0.97 4.09 -22.95
CA GLY A 67 -1.13 5.47 -22.48
C GLY A 67 -0.39 5.83 -21.18
N ILE A 68 0.30 4.88 -20.52
CA ILE A 68 1.10 5.13 -19.31
C ILE A 68 2.26 6.08 -19.61
N PHE A 69 2.88 5.95 -20.79
CA PHE A 69 4.08 6.71 -21.14
C PHE A 69 3.76 8.18 -21.39
N SER A 70 2.50 8.49 -21.75
CA SER A 70 2.01 9.87 -21.83
C SER A 70 1.81 10.52 -20.44
N HIS A 71 1.68 9.72 -19.37
CA HIS A 71 1.51 10.20 -17.99
C HIS A 71 2.35 9.34 -17.03
N PRO A 72 3.70 9.39 -17.10
CA PRO A 72 4.56 8.39 -16.48
C PRO A 72 4.74 8.60 -14.96
N TYR A 73 4.08 9.61 -14.38
CA TYR A 73 4.20 9.95 -12.97
C TYR A 73 3.16 9.19 -12.14
N MET A 74 3.66 8.43 -11.18
CA MET A 74 2.90 7.49 -10.37
C MET A 74 3.18 7.72 -8.88
N PHE A 75 2.26 7.27 -8.04
CA PHE A 75 2.49 7.01 -6.63
C PHE A 75 2.51 5.50 -6.41
N VAL A 76 3.46 5.02 -5.64
CA VAL A 76 3.53 3.62 -5.22
C VAL A 76 2.92 3.47 -3.83
N GLY A 77 2.16 2.41 -3.62
CA GLY A 77 1.63 2.11 -2.30
C GLY A 77 0.92 0.77 -2.22
N VAL A 78 0.18 0.62 -1.12
CA VAL A 78 -0.54 -0.59 -0.77
C VAL A 78 -2.02 -0.26 -0.65
N LYS A 79 -2.86 -1.02 -1.36
CA LYS A 79 -4.30 -1.05 -1.16
C LYS A 79 -4.61 -2.09 -0.10
N VAL A 80 -5.31 -1.68 0.96
CA VAL A 80 -5.89 -2.58 1.96
C VAL A 80 -7.40 -2.53 1.80
N VAL A 81 -8.01 -3.69 1.63
CA VAL A 81 -9.47 -3.85 1.64
C VAL A 81 -9.83 -4.43 2.99
N LEU A 82 -10.64 -3.70 3.74
CA LEU A 82 -11.24 -4.19 4.97
C LEU A 82 -12.54 -4.93 4.67
N LYS A 83 -13.12 -5.57 5.69
CA LYS A 83 -14.49 -6.06 5.66
C LYS A 83 -15.45 -4.95 5.23
N GLU A 84 -16.62 -5.37 4.71
CA GLU A 84 -17.61 -4.47 4.13
C GLU A 84 -17.07 -3.64 2.94
N GLU A 85 -16.01 -4.13 2.29
CA GLU A 85 -15.42 -3.54 1.09
C GLU A 85 -14.85 -2.12 1.28
N THR A 86 -14.54 -1.72 2.52
CA THR A 86 -13.87 -0.44 2.79
C THR A 86 -12.45 -0.45 2.24
N ILE A 87 -12.10 0.55 1.42
CA ILE A 87 -10.78 0.66 0.79
C ILE A 87 -9.92 1.70 1.51
N LEU A 88 -8.74 1.27 1.96
CA LEU A 88 -7.69 2.13 2.51
C LEU A 88 -6.47 2.15 1.58
N GLY A 89 -5.87 3.32 1.42
CA GLY A 89 -4.63 3.49 0.68
C GLY A 89 -3.47 3.86 1.60
N ILE A 90 -2.35 3.16 1.48
CA ILE A 90 -1.08 3.49 2.14
C ILE A 90 -0.09 3.95 1.06
N TYR A 91 0.26 5.23 1.05
CA TYR A 91 1.25 5.76 0.12
C TYR A 91 2.66 5.61 0.66
N VAL A 92 3.48 4.82 -0.03
CA VAL A 92 4.93 4.74 0.24
C VAL A 92 5.62 5.94 -0.39
N SER A 93 5.25 6.30 -1.62
CA SER A 93 5.79 7.49 -2.29
C SER A 93 5.25 8.78 -1.66
N LYS A 94 6.12 9.61 -1.08
CA LYS A 94 5.75 10.96 -0.57
C LYS A 94 5.41 11.95 -1.70
N GLN A 95 6.07 11.79 -2.85
CA GLN A 95 5.88 12.62 -4.05
C GLN A 95 5.70 11.74 -5.28
N LYS A 96 5.07 12.26 -6.34
CA LYS A 96 4.92 11.53 -7.60
C LYS A 96 6.31 11.17 -8.15
N LYS A 97 6.46 9.93 -8.61
CA LYS A 97 7.72 9.41 -9.18
C LYS A 97 7.48 9.01 -10.62
N MET A 98 8.44 9.32 -11.48
CA MET A 98 8.42 8.77 -12.82
C MET A 98 8.67 7.26 -12.73
N LEU A 99 7.89 6.51 -13.49
CA LEU A 99 8.02 5.08 -13.64
C LEU A 99 9.48 4.67 -13.94
N ASN A 100 9.93 3.55 -13.36
CA ASN A 100 11.26 2.95 -13.56
C ASN A 100 12.47 3.77 -13.08
N THR A 101 12.27 4.92 -12.43
CA THR A 101 13.36 5.59 -11.70
C THR A 101 13.81 4.76 -10.50
N ASP A 102 15.05 4.93 -10.04
CA ASP A 102 15.56 4.22 -8.85
C ASP A 102 14.67 4.43 -7.63
N GLN A 103 14.11 5.64 -7.48
CA GLN A 103 13.19 5.91 -6.39
C GLN A 103 11.89 5.13 -6.52
N TYR A 104 11.33 4.99 -7.72
CA TYR A 104 10.16 4.14 -7.96
C TYR A 104 10.46 2.68 -7.59
N VAL A 105 11.63 2.17 -7.97
CA VAL A 105 12.06 0.79 -7.63
C VAL A 105 12.18 0.62 -6.11
N ARG A 106 12.80 1.58 -5.41
CA ARG A 106 12.89 1.57 -3.94
C ARG A 106 11.52 1.60 -3.28
N ASP A 107 10.63 2.49 -3.72
CA ASP A 107 9.27 2.60 -3.17
C ASP A 107 8.49 1.29 -3.38
N ARG A 108 8.65 0.62 -4.54
CA ARG A 108 8.05 -0.71 -4.81
C ARG A 108 8.59 -1.78 -3.87
N LYS A 109 9.88 -1.78 -3.57
CA LYS A 109 10.48 -2.73 -2.61
C LYS A 109 9.86 -2.56 -1.23
N ILE A 110 9.77 -1.32 -0.73
CA ILE A 110 9.16 -1.01 0.58
C ILE A 110 7.67 -1.42 0.58
N ALA A 111 6.92 -1.12 -0.48
CA ALA A 111 5.52 -1.53 -0.57
C ALA A 111 5.34 -3.06 -0.54
N ASN A 112 6.24 -3.81 -1.18
CA ASN A 112 6.25 -5.27 -1.11
C ASN A 112 6.57 -5.76 0.32
N GLU A 113 7.51 -5.14 1.03
CA GLU A 113 7.81 -5.48 2.43
C GLU A 113 6.58 -5.27 3.34
N ILE A 114 5.90 -4.13 3.19
CA ILE A 114 4.64 -3.84 3.89
C ILE A 114 3.57 -4.90 3.57
N GLU A 115 3.43 -5.28 2.30
CA GLU A 115 2.47 -6.32 1.88
C GLU A 115 2.78 -7.68 2.53
N GLN A 116 4.06 -8.05 2.69
CA GLN A 116 4.44 -9.29 3.37
C GLN A 116 4.06 -9.27 4.86
N VAL A 117 4.18 -8.13 5.54
CA VAL A 117 3.72 -7.97 6.93
C VAL A 117 2.21 -8.19 7.02
N PHE A 118 1.42 -7.55 6.15
CA PHE A 118 -0.03 -7.79 6.07
C PHE A 118 -0.36 -9.27 5.81
N LYS A 119 0.30 -9.91 4.84
CA LYS A 119 0.10 -11.33 4.52
C LYS A 119 0.45 -12.24 5.71
N ALA A 120 1.48 -11.91 6.49
CA ALA A 120 1.82 -12.64 7.71
C ALA A 120 0.72 -12.50 8.77
N ILE A 121 0.25 -11.27 9.02
CA ILE A 121 -0.86 -10.98 9.93
C ILE A 121 -2.13 -11.77 9.53
N MET A 122 -2.51 -11.74 8.26
CA MET A 122 -3.70 -12.44 7.75
C MET A 122 -3.59 -13.97 7.88
N ARG A 123 -2.37 -14.54 7.82
CA ARG A 123 -2.15 -15.98 8.03
C ARG A 123 -2.30 -16.38 9.49
N LEU A 124 -1.96 -15.50 10.43
CA LEU A 124 -2.04 -15.75 11.88
C LEU A 124 -3.47 -15.63 12.44
N GLN A 125 -4.40 -15.05 11.67
CA GLN A 125 -5.80 -14.91 12.07
C GLN A 125 -6.68 -16.10 11.62
N LYS A 126 -6.14 -17.02 10.83
CA LYS A 126 -6.81 -18.25 10.40
C LYS A 126 -6.56 -19.35 11.41
#